data_AF-C0EN88-F1
#
_entry.id   AF-C0EN88-F1
#
_cell.length_a   1.000
_cell.length_b   1.000
_cell.length_c   1.000
_cell.angle_alpha   90.00
_cell.angle_beta   90.00
_cell.angle_gamma   90.00
#
_symmetry.space_group_name_H-M   'P 1'
#
loop_
_entity.id
_entity.type
_entity.pdbx_description
1 polymer ?
#
loop_
_entity_poly.entity_id
_entity_poly.type
_entity_poly.pdbx_seq_one_letter_code
_entity_poly.pdbx_strand_id
1 'polypeptide(L)'
;MSAIQNRYEFVYFFDVTNGNPNGDPDAGNMPRLDPESSKGLVTDVCLKRKIRNFVEISSENEAGYEIYVKEKSVLNLQNKRAYEALGIEPNTKEKNCPKTKPKPAILPLGCAKTSLISAPSAP
;
A
#
# COMPACT_ATOMS: atom_id res chain seq x y z
N MET A 1 14.22 -13.68 -0.31
CA MET A 1 13.78 -13.42 -1.69
C MET A 1 14.85 -12.64 -2.42
N SER A 2 15.24 -13.06 -3.63
CA SER A 2 16.16 -12.30 -4.49
C SER A 2 15.40 -11.17 -5.19
N ALA A 3 16.05 -10.02 -5.36
CA ALA A 3 15.49 -8.93 -6.16
C ALA A 3 15.32 -9.35 -7.62
N ILE A 4 14.27 -8.84 -8.28
CA ILE A 4 14.08 -9.00 -9.73
C ILE A 4 15.27 -8.39 -10.49
N GLN A 5 15.76 -9.09 -11.51
CA GLN A 5 16.94 -8.67 -12.29
C GLN A 5 16.56 -7.98 -13.61
N ASN A 6 15.30 -8.11 -14.04
CA ASN A 6 14.83 -7.64 -15.34
C ASN A 6 13.76 -6.56 -15.19
N ARG A 7 13.68 -5.67 -16.18
CA ARG A 7 12.57 -4.71 -16.32
C ARG A 7 11.39 -5.42 -16.99
N TYR A 8 10.22 -5.29 -16.39
CA TYR A 8 8.98 -5.84 -16.93
C TYR A 8 8.04 -4.70 -17.30
N GLU A 9 7.47 -4.81 -18.50
CA GLU A 9 6.36 -3.99 -18.97
C GLU A 9 5.19 -4.93 -19.26
N PHE A 10 3.98 -4.49 -18.96
CA PHE A 10 2.78 -5.25 -19.26
C PHE A 10 1.65 -4.30 -19.61
N VAL A 11 0.77 -4.78 -20.49
CA VAL A 11 -0.49 -4.11 -20.82
C VAL A 11 -1.60 -4.94 -20.20
N TYR A 12 -2.45 -4.30 -19.41
CA TYR A 12 -3.55 -4.94 -18.72
C TYR A 12 -4.87 -4.49 -19.35
N PHE A 13 -5.58 -5.41 -19.98
CA PHE A 13 -6.90 -5.19 -20.54
C PHE A 13 -7.96 -5.74 -19.60
N PHE A 14 -9.00 -4.95 -19.35
CA PHE A 14 -10.19 -5.36 -18.62
C PHE A 14 -11.40 -4.63 -19.18
N ASP A 15 -12.57 -5.24 -19.05
CA ASP A 15 -13.86 -4.66 -19.42
C ASP A 15 -14.78 -4.57 -18.20
N VAL A 16 -15.84 -3.78 -18.36
CA VAL A 16 -16.91 -3.65 -17.37
C VAL A 16 -18.24 -3.62 -18.10
N THR A 17 -19.16 -4.48 -17.68
CA THR A 17 -20.54 -4.49 -18.19
C THR A 17 -21.48 -3.95 -17.11
N ASN A 18 -22.33 -2.97 -17.47
CA ASN A 18 -23.36 -2.41 -16.58
C ASN A 18 -22.83 -1.96 -15.20
N GLY A 19 -21.65 -1.35 -15.15
CA GLY A 19 -21.00 -0.97 -13.89
C GLY A 19 -20.15 0.29 -14.02
N ASN A 20 -19.71 0.79 -12.86
CA ASN A 20 -18.81 1.94 -12.77
C ASN A 20 -17.41 1.50 -12.29
N PRO A 21 -16.40 1.42 -13.17
CA PRO A 21 -15.05 0.98 -12.77
C PRO A 21 -14.33 1.93 -11.82
N ASN A 22 -14.63 3.23 -11.95
CA ASN A 22 -13.91 4.30 -11.26
C ASN A 22 -14.78 5.56 -11.21
N GLY A 23 -15.45 5.77 -10.07
CA GLY A 23 -16.31 6.93 -9.87
C GLY A 23 -15.54 8.23 -9.66
N ASP A 24 -16.13 9.32 -10.13
CA ASP A 24 -15.66 10.67 -9.90
C ASP A 24 -16.34 11.29 -8.66
N PRO A 25 -15.61 11.63 -7.58
CA PRO A 25 -16.18 12.26 -6.40
C PRO A 25 -16.74 13.66 -6.70
N ASP A 26 -16.19 14.37 -7.69
CA ASP A 26 -16.59 15.74 -8.02
C ASP A 26 -17.78 15.78 -8.99
N ALA A 27 -17.98 14.71 -9.75
CA ALA A 27 -19.11 14.55 -10.66
C ALA A 27 -20.13 13.52 -10.17
N GLY A 28 -20.44 13.53 -8.86
CA GLY A 28 -21.56 12.77 -8.30
C GLY A 28 -21.44 11.25 -8.47
N ASN A 29 -20.22 10.71 -8.44
CA ASN A 29 -19.89 9.30 -8.64
C ASN A 29 -20.21 8.76 -10.04
N MET A 30 -20.30 9.63 -11.06
CA MET A 30 -20.32 9.19 -12.46
C MET A 30 -18.98 8.54 -12.85
N PRO A 31 -18.93 7.67 -13.87
CA PRO A 31 -17.66 7.18 -14.41
C PRO A 31 -16.77 8.35 -14.80
N ARG A 32 -15.50 8.29 -14.41
CA ARG A 32 -14.53 9.33 -14.77
C ARG A 32 -14.33 9.40 -16.29
N LEU A 33 -14.22 10.62 -16.80
CA LEU A 33 -13.93 10.91 -18.19
C LEU A 33 -12.66 11.76 -18.27
N ASP A 34 -11.82 11.48 -19.26
CA ASP A 34 -10.72 12.36 -19.62
C ASP A 34 -11.24 13.61 -20.36
N PRO A 35 -10.99 14.84 -19.86
CA PRO A 35 -11.58 16.05 -20.43
C PRO A 35 -11.14 16.35 -21.87
N GLU A 36 -9.96 15.88 -22.29
CA GLU A 36 -9.45 16.13 -23.64
C GLU A 36 -9.98 15.13 -24.65
N SER A 37 -9.91 13.82 -24.35
CA SER A 37 -10.29 12.77 -25.29
C SER A 37 -11.73 12.27 -25.15
N SER A 38 -12.44 12.67 -24.09
CA SER A 38 -13.78 12.18 -23.72
C SER A 38 -13.88 10.65 -23.52
N LYS A 39 -12.75 9.97 -23.30
CA LYS A 39 -12.70 8.53 -23.01
C LYS A 39 -12.86 8.28 -21.52
N GLY A 40 -13.41 7.11 -21.18
CA GLY A 40 -13.46 6.64 -19.79
C GLY A 40 -12.06 6.51 -19.19
N LEU A 41 -11.87 7.04 -17.98
CA LEU A 41 -10.58 7.07 -17.29
C LEU A 41 -10.62 6.22 -16.01
N VAL A 42 -9.76 5.22 -15.94
CA VAL A 42 -9.48 4.51 -14.68
C VAL A 42 -8.12 4.96 -14.17
N THR A 43 -8.12 5.63 -13.02
CA THR A 43 -6.90 6.20 -12.45
C THR A 43 -5.99 5.11 -11.91
N ASP A 44 -4.69 5.38 -11.92
CA ASP A 44 -3.68 4.48 -11.36
C ASP A 44 -3.90 4.23 -9.87
N VAL A 45 -4.35 5.24 -9.11
CA VAL A 45 -4.72 5.11 -7.70
C VAL A 45 -5.86 4.10 -7.50
N CYS A 46 -6.85 4.06 -8.40
CA CYS A 46 -7.93 3.08 -8.36
C CYS A 46 -7.39 1.65 -8.55
N LEU A 47 -6.55 1.43 -9.56
CA LEU A 47 -5.94 0.11 -9.81
C LEU A 47 -5.01 -0.33 -8.66
N LYS A 48 -4.16 0.59 -8.16
CA LYS A 48 -3.30 0.35 -6.99
C LYS A 48 -4.11 0.02 -5.73
N ARG A 49 -5.34 0.55 -5.59
CA ARG A 49 -6.24 0.17 -4.49
C ARG A 49 -6.78 -1.24 -4.67
N LYS A 50 -7.23 -1.61 -5.87
CA LYS A 50 -7.71 -2.96 -6.17
C LYS A 50 -6.64 -4.02 -5.94
N ILE A 51 -5.40 -3.76 -6.39
CA ILE A 51 -4.25 -4.66 -6.16
C ILE A 51 -3.97 -4.83 -4.66
N ARG A 52 -3.92 -3.74 -3.89
CA ARG A 52 -3.71 -3.80 -2.43
C ARG A 52 -4.78 -4.63 -1.73
N ASN A 53 -6.06 -4.38 -2.06
CA ASN A 53 -7.18 -5.11 -1.47
C ASN A 53 -7.13 -6.60 -1.86
N PHE A 54 -6.78 -6.91 -3.11
CA PHE A 54 -6.62 -8.30 -3.56
C PHE A 54 -5.52 -9.03 -2.79
N VAL A 55 -4.34 -8.42 -2.63
CA VAL A 55 -3.24 -9.01 -1.84
C VAL A 55 -3.65 -9.24 -0.39
N GLU A 56 -4.33 -8.26 0.24
CA GLU A 56 -4.82 -8.38 1.61
C GLU A 56 -5.80 -9.54 1.80
N ILE A 57 -6.74 -9.72 0.86
CA ILE A 57 -7.74 -10.81 0.90
C ILE A 57 -7.08 -12.16 0.60
N SER A 58 -6.22 -12.23 -0.42
CA SER A 58 -5.62 -13.50 -0.88
C SER A 58 -4.52 -14.04 0.03
N SER A 59 -3.83 -13.16 0.77
CA SER A 59 -2.69 -13.53 1.60
C SER A 59 -3.03 -13.56 3.10
N GLU A 60 -4.29 -13.37 3.51
CA GLU A 60 -4.79 -13.45 4.90
C GLU A 60 -3.91 -12.76 5.97
N ASN A 61 -3.23 -11.66 5.64
CA ASN A 61 -2.23 -10.98 6.49
C ASN A 61 -1.03 -11.85 6.92
N GLU A 62 -0.62 -12.80 6.09
CA GLU A 62 0.64 -13.52 6.25
C GLU A 62 1.82 -12.56 6.41
N ALA A 63 2.76 -12.97 7.25
CA ALA A 63 3.99 -12.22 7.49
C ALA A 63 4.76 -12.06 6.16
N GLY A 64 4.95 -10.82 5.72
CA GLY A 64 5.54 -10.51 4.42
C GLY A 64 4.56 -9.93 3.40
N TYR A 65 3.25 -10.09 3.58
CA TYR A 65 2.24 -9.56 2.67
C TYR A 65 1.32 -8.49 3.30
N GLU A 66 1.61 -8.09 4.55
CA GLU A 66 0.84 -7.06 5.24
C GLU A 66 0.95 -5.69 4.53
N ILE A 67 -0.21 -5.14 4.17
CA ILE A 67 -0.35 -3.85 3.50
C ILE A 67 -0.39 -2.72 4.53
N TYR A 68 0.43 -1.68 4.31
CA TYR A 68 0.52 -0.53 5.23
C TYR A 68 -0.71 0.38 5.22
N VAL A 69 -1.27 0.65 4.04
CA VAL A 69 -2.43 1.53 3.86
C VAL A 69 -3.68 0.67 3.65
N LYS A 70 -4.43 0.44 4.72
CA LYS A 70 -5.66 -0.36 4.76
C LYS A 70 -6.90 0.53 4.81
N GLU A 71 -8.07 -0.02 4.46
CA GLU A 71 -9.32 0.71 4.69
C GLU A 71 -9.55 0.88 6.19
N LYS A 72 -10.05 2.05 6.61
CA LYS A 72 -10.44 2.34 8.00
C LYS A 72 -9.33 2.20 9.05
N SER A 73 -8.06 2.00 8.63
CA SER A 73 -6.93 1.92 9.55
C SER A 73 -6.39 3.29 9.92
N VAL A 74 -6.06 3.49 11.20
CA VAL A 74 -5.38 4.70 11.68
C VAL A 74 -3.88 4.55 11.50
N LEU A 75 -3.30 5.32 10.57
CA LEU A 75 -1.88 5.21 10.22
C LEU A 75 -0.95 5.48 11.40
N ASN A 76 -1.33 6.40 12.29
CA ASN A 76 -0.55 6.74 13.47
C ASN A 76 -0.39 5.55 14.43
N LEU A 77 -1.40 4.67 14.53
CA LEU A 77 -1.31 3.47 15.36
C LEU A 77 -0.32 2.47 14.77
N GLN A 78 -0.32 2.31 13.45
CA GLN A 78 0.66 1.47 12.76
C GLN A 78 2.08 2.01 12.95
N ASN A 79 2.27 3.33 12.80
CA ASN A 79 3.55 3.97 13.05
C ASN A 79 4.03 3.71 14.49
N LYS A 80 3.14 3.86 15.48
CA LYS A 80 3.45 3.58 16.89
C LYS A 80 3.94 2.14 17.10
N ARG A 81 3.25 1.16 16.52
CA ARG A 81 3.66 -0.26 16.54
C ARG A 81 5.08 -0.46 16.01
N ALA A 82 5.45 0.26 14.95
CA ALA A 82 6.80 0.20 14.39
C ALA A 82 7.86 0.87 15.27
N TYR A 83 7.54 2.01 15.89
CA TYR A 83 8.42 2.67 16.86
C TYR A 83 8.69 1.79 18.08
N GLU A 84 7.65 1.17 18.64
CA GLU A 84 7.74 0.22 19.76
C GLU A 84 8.59 -1.00 19.40
N ALA A 85 8.37 -1.59 18.22
CA ALA A 85 9.16 -2.73 17.75
C ALA A 85 10.65 -2.40 17.54
N LEU A 86 10.99 -1.14 17.25
CA LEU A 86 12.37 -0.68 17.04
C LEU A 86 13.00 -0.07 18.30
N GLY A 87 12.23 0.14 19.38
CA GLY A 87 12.70 0.83 20.59
C GLY A 87 13.08 2.30 20.36
N ILE A 88 12.44 2.97 19.40
CA ILE A 88 12.73 4.37 19.04
C ILE A 88 11.62 5.27 19.57
N GLU A 89 11.98 6.31 20.32
CA GLU A 89 11.02 7.33 20.76
C GLU A 89 10.56 8.22 19.60
N PRO A 90 9.25 8.51 19.48
CA PRO A 90 8.73 9.37 18.42
C PRO A 90 9.21 10.82 18.63
N ASN A 91 10.12 11.28 17.79
CA ASN A 91 10.67 12.62 17.89
C ASN A 91 9.73 13.65 17.24
N THR A 92 8.96 14.39 18.05
CA THR A 92 7.95 15.35 17.59
C THR A 92 8.52 16.62 16.95
N LYS A 93 9.83 16.86 17.09
CA LYS A 93 10.48 18.13 16.72
C LYS A 93 11.14 18.10 15.35
N GLU A 94 11.46 16.92 14.81
CA GLU A 94 12.05 16.77 13.50
C GLU A 94 11.02 16.20 12.52
N LYS A 95 10.53 17.05 11.60
CA LYS A 95 9.59 16.62 10.54
C LYS A 95 10.19 15.61 9.56
N ASN A 96 11.50 15.36 9.64
CA ASN A 96 12.24 14.43 8.79
C ASN A 96 13.23 13.63 9.63
N CYS A 97 13.16 12.30 9.58
CA CYS A 97 14.21 11.44 10.14
C CYS A 97 15.55 11.71 9.43
N PRO A 98 16.69 11.78 10.13
CA PRO A 98 18.00 11.96 9.53
C PRO A 98 18.26 10.93 8.44
N LYS A 99 18.76 11.34 7.26
CA LYS A 99 19.03 10.45 6.11
C LYS A 99 20.01 9.30 6.43
N THR A 100 20.69 9.38 7.58
CA THR A 100 21.70 8.45 8.07
C THR A 100 21.16 7.40 9.05
N LYS A 101 19.94 7.57 9.58
CA LYS A 101 19.28 6.58 10.43
C LYS A 101 18.22 5.84 9.61
N PRO A 102 17.99 4.54 9.84
CA PRO A 102 16.87 3.86 9.22
C PRO A 102 15.61 4.63 9.62
N LYS A 103 14.95 5.25 8.63
CA LYS A 103 13.61 5.79 8.86
C LYS A 103 12.80 4.62 9.43
N PRO A 104 12.01 4.83 10.50
CA PRO A 104 10.98 3.90 10.91
C PRO A 104 9.87 3.98 9.87
N ALA A 105 10.21 3.60 8.64
CA ALA A 105 9.22 3.21 7.68
C ALA A 105 8.76 1.86 8.18
N ILE A 106 7.45 1.73 8.38
CA ILE A 106 6.83 0.50 7.95
C ILE A 106 7.12 0.47 6.45
N LEU A 107 8.28 -0.11 6.09
CA LEU A 107 8.44 -0.70 4.79
C LEU A 107 7.17 -1.54 4.62
N PRO A 108 6.41 -1.40 3.51
CA PRO A 108 5.34 -2.35 3.25
C PRO A 108 5.93 -3.72 3.55
N LEU A 109 5.27 -4.52 4.39
CA LEU A 109 5.92 -5.65 5.06
C LEU A 109 6.50 -6.70 4.08
N GLY A 110 6.30 -6.52 2.77
CA GLY A 110 6.95 -7.24 1.66
C GLY A 110 8.31 -6.71 1.18
N CYS A 111 8.88 -5.64 1.74
CA CYS A 111 10.25 -5.22 1.42
C CYS A 111 11.26 -5.88 2.38
N ALA A 112 11.39 -7.21 2.27
CA ALA A 112 12.51 -8.07 2.68
C ALA A 112 13.40 -7.67 3.88
N LYS A 113 12.83 -7.12 4.96
CA LYS A 113 13.51 -6.96 6.27
C LYS A 113 12.66 -7.45 7.46
N THR A 114 11.68 -8.29 7.20
CA THR A 114 10.83 -8.93 8.22
C THR A 114 11.32 -10.29 8.69
N SER A 115 12.44 -10.81 8.16
CA SER A 115 13.07 -12.03 8.67
C SER A 115 13.66 -11.90 10.09
N LEU A 116 13.51 -10.75 10.75
CA LEU A 116 13.94 -10.52 12.13
C LEU A 116 12.80 -10.17 13.09
N ILE A 117 11.53 -10.16 12.63
CA ILE A 117 10.36 -9.86 13.50
C ILE A 117 9.47 -11.10 13.68
N SER A 118 9.92 -12.29 13.25
CA SER A 118 9.40 -13.53 13.81
C SER A 118 10.05 -13.76 15.18
N ALA A 119 9.50 -13.13 16.22
CA ALA A 119 9.70 -13.66 17.56
C ALA A 119 8.75 -14.87 17.72
N PRO A 120 9.27 -16.09 17.97
CA PRO A 120 8.42 -17.19 18.38
C PRO A 120 8.03 -16.95 19.84
N SER A 121 6.73 -16.92 20.12
CA SER A 121 6.26 -17.14 21.48
C SER A 121 4.94 -17.90 21.42
N ALA A 122 5.06 -19.21 21.19
CA ALA A 122 4.26 -20.17 21.95
C ALA A 122 4.87 -20.25 23.37
N PRO A 123 4.16 -20.70 24.41
CA PRO A 123 3.37 -21.95 24.43
C PRO A 123 1.89 -21.80 24.04
#